data_AF-A0A2M8U330-F1
#
_entry.id   AF-A0A2M8U330-F1
#
_cell.length_a   1.000
_cell.length_b   1.000
_cell.length_c   1.000
_cell.angle_alpha   90.00
_cell.angle_beta   90.00
_cell.angle_gamma   90.00
#
_symmetry.space_group_name_H-M   'P 1'
#
loop_
_entity.id
_entity.type
_entity.pdbx_description
1 polymer ?
#
loop_
_entity_poly.entity_id
_entity_poly.type
_entity_poly.pdbx_seq_one_letter_code
_entity_poly.pdbx_strand_id
1 'polypeptide(L)'
;VPPGTYRVTRTLRISPKQNIVHQSGIFGMGARIVSDIRDGSNVIDVDSRSTFRYLLIQGLDIFGSGEDGHGIRLACAGNKNYLYNFCLRDLVVHRCGKNGAQLIGNVFEGQIANCYFRNNRGHGASFHHEVGGKGILSAVRVIGGVFGENGIHGAAMLDGCYDVSFHGAYFLLNKRYGLVAENGCTLLSSCGFENNHEGADGFPRGDAGIWLQGFGTLVGCTAYSMFKQRNLIRAVLAGRLVLVGCSGSGDAKAAEAGLAQLRGDPRSSATAIGCSGAVRGEGGFEVLEIGNATDGIGLRAGGDWQSRNLMQLGDHRLWVDRQGRLRIKRGKPESDTDGNPVGLT
;
A
#
# COMPACT_ATOMS: atom_id res chain seq x y z
N VAL A 1 -4.09 30.10 -11.40
CA VAL A 1 -4.00 29.81 -12.85
C VAL A 1 -5.41 29.67 -13.38
N PRO A 2 -5.87 30.61 -14.22
CA PRO A 2 -7.19 30.53 -14.84
C PRO A 2 -7.39 29.26 -15.66
N PRO A 3 -8.64 28.90 -16.01
CA PRO A 3 -8.90 27.85 -16.97
C PRO A 3 -8.19 28.14 -18.30
N GLY A 4 -7.58 27.12 -18.89
CA GLY A 4 -6.82 27.24 -20.13
C GLY A 4 -5.82 26.11 -20.31
N THR A 5 -5.22 26.03 -21.50
CA THR A 5 -4.12 25.10 -21.80
C THR A 5 -2.81 25.85 -21.85
N TYR A 6 -1.85 25.42 -21.03
CA TYR A 6 -0.55 26.08 -20.84
C TYR A 6 0.57 25.13 -21.24
N ARG A 7 1.26 25.43 -22.33
CA ARG A 7 2.48 24.71 -22.71
C ARG A 7 3.61 25.10 -21.77
N VAL A 8 4.30 24.12 -21.20
CA VAL A 8 5.50 24.33 -20.39
C VAL A 8 6.70 23.65 -21.05
N THR A 9 7.73 24.43 -21.36
CA THR A 9 8.97 23.97 -22.02
C THR A 9 10.14 23.81 -21.05
N ARG A 10 9.91 24.14 -19.76
CA ARG A 10 10.90 24.04 -18.68
C ARG A 10 10.18 23.78 -17.36
N THR A 11 10.91 23.19 -16.40
CA THR A 11 10.41 22.94 -15.03
C THR A 11 9.86 24.20 -14.37
N LEU A 12 8.68 24.09 -13.78
CA LEU A 12 8.13 25.07 -12.86
C LEU A 12 8.71 24.83 -11.46
N ARG A 13 9.80 25.54 -11.14
CA ARG A 13 10.52 25.35 -9.89
C ARG A 13 10.02 26.27 -8.77
N ILE A 14 9.73 25.68 -7.62
CA ILE A 14 9.39 26.38 -6.37
C ILE A 14 10.47 26.03 -5.34
N SER A 15 11.34 26.99 -5.03
CA SER A 15 12.44 26.79 -4.07
C SER A 15 12.50 27.98 -3.10
N PRO A 16 11.69 27.95 -2.02
CA PRO A 16 11.69 29.01 -1.04
C PRO A 16 13.08 29.22 -0.42
N LYS A 17 13.51 30.47 -0.33
CA LYS A 17 14.78 30.86 0.30
C LYS A 17 14.64 31.22 1.78
N GLN A 18 13.41 31.40 2.23
CA GLN A 18 13.04 31.76 3.60
C GLN A 18 11.90 30.85 4.06
N ASN A 19 11.63 30.84 5.36
CA ASN A 19 10.54 30.04 5.90
C ASN A 19 9.20 30.57 5.39
N ILE A 20 8.34 29.66 4.92
CA ILE A 20 6.96 29.97 4.55
C ILE A 20 6.06 29.44 5.66
N VAL A 21 5.31 30.35 6.28
CA VAL A 21 4.47 30.07 7.46
C VAL A 21 2.99 30.37 7.23
N HIS A 22 2.61 30.65 5.98
CA HIS A 22 1.24 30.89 5.54
C HIS A 22 0.96 30.06 4.29
N GLN A 23 -0.32 29.85 3.98
CA GLN A 23 -0.72 29.10 2.80
C GLN A 23 -0.13 29.70 1.53
N SER A 24 0.49 28.86 0.70
CA SER A 24 0.95 29.24 -0.63
C SER A 24 1.00 28.03 -1.56
N GLY A 25 1.09 28.26 -2.86
CA GLY A 25 1.19 27.18 -3.85
C GLY A 25 0.48 27.50 -5.15
N ILE A 26 -0.01 26.48 -5.85
CA ILE A 26 -0.56 26.60 -7.19
C ILE A 26 -2.05 26.30 -7.16
N PHE A 27 -2.85 27.28 -7.58
CA PHE A 27 -4.30 27.20 -7.63
C PHE A 27 -4.73 27.13 -9.09
N GLY A 28 -4.82 25.93 -9.65
CA GLY A 28 -5.42 25.68 -10.94
C GLY A 28 -6.94 25.71 -10.82
N MET A 29 -7.60 26.60 -11.54
CA MET A 29 -9.07 26.61 -11.59
C MET A 29 -9.53 25.72 -12.77
N GLY A 30 -9.04 24.47 -12.82
CA GLY A 30 -9.22 23.58 -13.97
C GLY A 30 -8.22 23.83 -15.11
N ALA A 31 -7.05 24.40 -14.80
CA ALA A 31 -6.02 24.66 -15.79
C ALA A 31 -5.34 23.35 -16.24
N ARG A 32 -5.08 23.23 -17.55
CA ARG A 32 -4.29 22.13 -18.12
C ARG A 32 -2.87 22.59 -18.41
N ILE A 33 -1.89 21.92 -17.80
CA ILE A 33 -0.47 22.05 -18.10
C ILE A 33 -0.10 20.95 -19.09
N VAL A 34 0.48 21.32 -20.24
CA VAL A 34 1.00 20.38 -21.24
C VAL A 34 2.52 20.53 -21.29
N SER A 35 3.21 19.49 -20.83
CA SER A 35 4.66 19.43 -20.82
C SER A 35 5.20 19.17 -22.22
N ASP A 36 6.19 19.98 -22.62
CA ASP A 36 7.05 19.73 -23.77
C ASP A 36 8.53 19.61 -23.34
N ILE A 37 8.73 19.26 -22.07
CA ILE A 37 10.04 18.98 -21.50
C ILE A 37 10.51 17.61 -22.01
N ARG A 38 11.74 17.53 -22.52
CA ARG A 38 12.31 16.30 -23.12
C ARG A 38 13.64 15.87 -22.47
N ASP A 39 14.16 16.67 -21.56
CA ASP A 39 15.48 16.47 -20.93
C ASP A 39 15.41 15.62 -19.64
N GLY A 40 14.25 15.01 -19.35
CA GLY A 40 14.02 14.24 -18.13
C GLY A 40 13.84 15.08 -16.85
N SER A 41 13.77 16.41 -16.96
CA SER A 41 13.45 17.28 -15.82
C SER A 41 11.96 17.22 -15.45
N ASN A 42 11.64 17.50 -14.18
CA ASN A 42 10.26 17.42 -13.67
C ASN A 42 9.38 18.53 -14.25
N VAL A 43 8.07 18.31 -14.29
CA VAL A 43 7.11 19.36 -14.70
C VAL A 43 6.98 20.41 -13.60
N ILE A 44 6.62 19.99 -12.39
CA ILE A 44 6.60 20.83 -11.17
C ILE A 44 7.62 20.26 -10.18
N ASP A 45 8.52 21.11 -9.70
CA ASP A 45 9.59 20.73 -8.76
C ASP A 45 9.59 21.68 -7.56
N VAL A 46 9.15 21.17 -6.41
CA VAL A 46 9.25 21.85 -5.12
C VAL A 46 10.48 21.30 -4.39
N ASP A 47 11.57 22.05 -4.41
CA ASP A 47 12.81 21.74 -3.69
C ASP A 47 12.94 22.71 -2.50
N SER A 48 12.51 22.26 -1.32
CA SER A 48 12.51 23.07 -0.12
C SER A 48 13.87 23.07 0.56
N ARG A 49 14.51 24.25 0.60
CA ARG A 49 15.77 24.50 1.33
C ARG A 49 15.58 25.31 2.60
N SER A 50 14.31 25.53 2.97
CA SER A 50 13.84 26.18 4.19
C SER A 50 12.63 25.44 4.74
N THR A 51 12.08 25.88 5.86
CA THR A 51 10.81 25.33 6.36
C THR A 51 9.66 25.86 5.52
N PHE A 52 8.91 24.96 4.86
CA PHE A 52 7.77 25.28 4.03
C PHE A 52 6.50 24.63 4.60
N ARG A 53 5.60 25.46 5.12
CA ARG A 53 4.30 25.05 5.66
C ARG A 53 3.16 25.42 4.72
N TYR A 54 2.08 24.65 4.78
CA TYR A 54 0.81 25.02 4.14
C TYR A 54 0.90 25.12 2.60
N LEU A 55 1.73 24.29 1.98
CA LEU A 55 1.77 24.19 0.52
C LEU A 55 0.47 23.58 -0.01
N LEU A 56 -0.24 24.28 -0.89
CA LEU A 56 -1.43 23.78 -1.56
C LEU A 56 -1.23 23.80 -3.08
N ILE A 57 -1.28 22.63 -3.71
CA ILE A 57 -1.33 22.48 -5.17
C ILE A 57 -2.67 21.84 -5.51
N GLN A 58 -3.53 22.55 -6.22
CA GLN A 58 -4.88 22.08 -6.51
C GLN A 58 -5.41 22.40 -7.90
N GLY A 59 -6.35 21.56 -8.37
CA GLY A 59 -7.20 21.82 -9.54
C GLY A 59 -6.44 21.92 -10.87
N LEU A 60 -5.38 21.13 -11.01
CA LEU A 60 -4.56 21.06 -12.22
C LEU A 60 -4.77 19.73 -12.94
N ASP A 61 -4.81 19.80 -14.26
CA ASP A 61 -4.59 18.67 -15.15
C ASP A 61 -3.18 18.79 -15.73
N ILE A 62 -2.29 17.85 -15.41
CA ILE A 62 -0.89 17.82 -15.81
C ILE A 62 -0.70 16.67 -16.80
N PHE A 63 -0.45 17.05 -18.05
CA PHE A 63 -0.18 16.15 -19.16
C PHE A 63 1.33 16.14 -19.44
N GLY A 64 2.00 15.04 -19.10
CA GLY A 64 3.41 14.84 -19.38
C GLY A 64 3.72 14.61 -20.86
N SER A 65 4.97 14.86 -21.25
CA SER A 65 5.48 14.61 -22.61
C SER A 65 5.81 13.12 -22.84
N GLY A 66 5.97 12.34 -21.76
CA GLY A 66 6.47 10.97 -21.76
C GLY A 66 8.01 10.88 -21.69
N GLU A 67 8.71 11.99 -21.86
CA GLU A 67 10.17 12.12 -21.77
C GLU A 67 10.62 13.05 -20.64
N ASP A 68 9.67 13.74 -20.01
CA ASP A 68 9.90 14.48 -18.78
C ASP A 68 10.17 13.56 -17.57
N GLY A 69 10.52 14.19 -16.46
CA GLY A 69 10.73 13.53 -15.18
C GLY A 69 9.40 13.20 -14.48
N HIS A 70 9.31 13.59 -13.22
CA HIS A 70 8.09 13.47 -12.45
C HIS A 70 7.09 14.57 -12.81
N GLY A 71 5.79 14.27 -12.77
CA GLY A 71 4.76 15.30 -12.91
C GLY A 71 4.84 16.32 -11.77
N ILE A 72 4.89 15.84 -10.54
CA ILE A 72 5.10 16.65 -9.34
C ILE A 72 6.18 16.02 -8.48
N ARG A 73 7.19 16.79 -8.10
CA ARG A 73 8.16 16.39 -7.08
C ARG A 73 8.08 17.32 -5.88
N LEU A 74 7.91 16.77 -4.69
CA LEU A 74 8.08 17.46 -3.41
C LEU A 74 9.30 16.88 -2.69
N ALA A 75 10.28 17.72 -2.42
CA ALA A 75 11.51 17.32 -1.77
C ALA A 75 11.91 18.29 -0.66
N CYS A 76 12.38 17.74 0.45
CA CYS A 76 13.02 18.49 1.51
C CYS A 76 14.17 17.67 2.08
N ALA A 77 15.41 18.01 1.72
CA ALA A 77 16.58 17.22 2.07
C ALA A 77 17.09 17.50 3.50
N GLY A 78 17.70 16.48 4.11
CA GLY A 78 18.29 16.51 5.43
C GLY A 78 17.27 16.57 6.59
N ASN A 79 17.79 16.82 7.79
CA ASN A 79 17.03 16.85 9.04
C ASN A 79 16.83 18.26 9.63
N LYS A 80 17.23 19.31 8.89
CA LYS A 80 17.19 20.70 9.40
C LYS A 80 15.96 21.47 8.98
N ASN A 81 15.44 21.18 7.80
CA ASN A 81 14.32 21.86 7.18
C ASN A 81 13.17 20.89 6.98
N TYR A 82 11.95 21.42 6.91
CA TYR A 82 10.73 20.64 6.90
C TYR A 82 9.80 21.15 5.79
N LEU A 83 9.26 20.25 4.98
CA LEU A 83 8.09 20.54 4.14
C LEU A 83 6.91 19.81 4.75
N TYR A 84 5.95 20.53 5.34
CA TYR A 84 4.89 19.86 6.06
C TYR A 84 3.56 20.60 6.04
N ASN A 85 2.49 19.90 6.42
CA ASN A 85 1.13 20.39 6.27
C ASN A 85 0.83 20.81 4.83
N PHE A 86 1.24 19.97 3.87
CA PHE A 86 0.98 20.19 2.46
C PHE A 86 -0.32 19.50 2.04
N CYS A 87 -0.92 19.99 0.95
CA CYS A 87 -2.09 19.39 0.34
C CYS A 87 -1.94 19.36 -1.19
N LEU A 88 -2.00 18.16 -1.76
CA LEU A 88 -2.19 17.93 -3.18
C LEU A 88 -3.65 17.55 -3.39
N ARG A 89 -4.42 18.34 -4.15
CA ARG A 89 -5.87 18.17 -4.20
C ARG A 89 -6.45 18.32 -5.59
N ASP A 90 -7.39 17.45 -5.97
CA ASP A 90 -8.13 17.58 -7.23
C ASP A 90 -7.18 17.67 -8.45
N LEU A 91 -6.13 16.83 -8.44
CA LEU A 91 -5.09 16.81 -9.47
C LEU A 91 -5.30 15.62 -10.41
N VAL A 92 -5.08 15.84 -11.71
CA VAL A 92 -4.92 14.77 -12.68
C VAL A 92 -3.50 14.86 -13.20
N VAL A 93 -2.71 13.79 -13.09
CA VAL A 93 -1.31 13.75 -13.52
C VAL A 93 -1.09 12.48 -14.33
N HIS A 94 -0.75 12.66 -15.60
CA HIS A 94 -0.66 11.53 -16.50
C HIS A 94 0.34 11.71 -17.63
N ARG A 95 0.81 10.58 -18.18
CA ARG A 95 1.82 10.51 -19.24
C ARG A 95 3.17 11.13 -18.90
N CYS A 96 3.54 11.19 -17.61
CA CYS A 96 4.89 11.60 -17.22
C CYS A 96 5.93 10.51 -17.55
N GLY A 97 7.15 10.92 -17.89
CA GLY A 97 8.25 10.00 -18.20
C GLY A 97 8.84 9.27 -16.99
N LYS A 98 8.55 9.74 -15.77
CA LYS A 98 8.76 9.00 -14.50
C LYS A 98 7.44 8.85 -13.73
N ASN A 99 7.43 9.15 -12.43
CA ASN A 99 6.26 9.00 -11.58
C ASN A 99 5.29 10.17 -11.76
N GLY A 100 3.99 9.95 -11.55
CA GLY A 100 3.03 11.06 -11.48
C GLY A 100 3.37 12.01 -10.34
N ALA A 101 3.63 11.47 -9.14
CA ALA A 101 4.17 12.21 -8.01
C ALA A 101 5.38 11.51 -7.36
N GLN A 102 6.32 12.29 -6.84
CA GLN A 102 7.39 11.82 -5.96
C GLN A 102 7.48 12.72 -4.73
N LEU A 103 7.43 12.11 -3.55
CA LEU A 103 7.68 12.77 -2.27
C LEU A 103 8.92 12.14 -1.63
N ILE A 104 9.90 12.97 -1.24
CA ILE A 104 11.18 12.48 -0.71
C ILE A 104 11.77 13.38 0.39
N GLY A 105 12.29 12.74 1.43
CA GLY A 105 12.99 13.41 2.53
C GLY A 105 12.03 13.87 3.63
N ASN A 106 12.34 15.00 4.27
CA ASN A 106 11.63 15.54 5.42
C ASN A 106 10.30 16.18 5.05
N VAL A 107 9.38 15.35 4.55
CA VAL A 107 8.09 15.70 3.99
C VAL A 107 7.00 15.01 4.80
N PHE A 108 6.21 15.74 5.59
CA PHE A 108 5.28 15.08 6.52
C PHE A 108 3.98 15.86 6.79
N GLU A 109 3.05 15.23 7.53
CA GLU A 109 1.74 15.81 7.86
C GLU A 109 0.96 16.25 6.62
N GLY A 110 1.05 15.47 5.55
CA GLY A 110 0.51 15.83 4.25
C GLY A 110 -0.82 15.19 3.91
N GLN A 111 -1.53 15.79 2.96
CA GLN A 111 -2.73 15.23 2.36
C GLN A 111 -2.59 15.14 0.84
N ILE A 112 -3.02 14.01 0.27
CA ILE A 112 -3.21 13.83 -1.16
C ILE A 112 -4.66 13.41 -1.36
N ALA A 113 -5.50 14.32 -1.83
CA ALA A 113 -6.95 14.16 -1.84
C ALA A 113 -7.53 14.24 -3.25
N ASN A 114 -8.30 13.22 -3.65
CA ASN A 114 -8.98 13.18 -4.96
C ASN A 114 -8.02 13.41 -6.14
N CYS A 115 -6.85 12.77 -6.10
CA CYS A 115 -5.84 12.89 -7.16
C CYS A 115 -5.81 11.63 -8.04
N TYR A 116 -5.58 11.82 -9.34
CA TYR A 116 -5.54 10.77 -10.35
C TYR A 116 -4.13 10.71 -10.94
N PHE A 117 -3.37 9.68 -10.61
CA PHE A 117 -2.04 9.43 -11.12
C PHE A 117 -2.09 8.26 -12.09
N ARG A 118 -2.24 8.55 -13.39
CA ARG A 118 -2.53 7.52 -14.40
C ARG A 118 -1.57 7.50 -15.56
N ASN A 119 -1.33 6.33 -16.14
CA ASN A 119 -0.57 6.17 -17.38
C ASN A 119 0.81 6.89 -17.34
N ASN A 120 1.45 6.88 -16.18
CA ASN A 120 2.82 7.39 -16.04
C ASN A 120 3.79 6.24 -16.30
N ARG A 121 4.95 6.52 -16.88
CA ARG A 121 5.94 5.48 -17.22
C ARG A 121 6.52 4.80 -15.96
N GLY A 122 6.59 5.54 -14.85
CA GLY A 122 7.02 5.05 -13.54
C GLY A 122 5.86 4.57 -12.67
N HIS A 123 5.86 4.98 -11.40
CA HIS A 123 4.76 4.76 -10.47
C HIS A 123 3.69 5.85 -10.62
N GLY A 124 2.46 5.61 -10.15
CA GLY A 124 1.50 6.70 -9.98
C GLY A 124 2.01 7.72 -8.97
N ALA A 125 2.35 7.26 -7.75
CA ALA A 125 3.06 8.06 -6.76
C ALA A 125 4.16 7.24 -6.06
N SER A 126 5.23 7.90 -5.63
CA SER A 126 6.26 7.28 -4.81
C SER A 126 6.62 8.11 -3.58
N PHE A 127 6.87 7.41 -2.47
CA PHE A 127 7.13 7.95 -1.14
C PHE A 127 8.43 7.38 -0.62
N HIS A 128 9.35 8.26 -0.22
CA HIS A 128 10.71 7.88 0.14
C HIS A 128 11.15 8.62 1.40
N HIS A 129 11.81 7.93 2.32
CA HIS A 129 12.78 8.64 3.16
C HIS A 129 13.96 9.07 2.27
N GLU A 130 14.75 10.03 2.74
CA GLU A 130 15.98 10.37 2.03
C GLU A 130 17.00 9.22 2.18
N VAL A 131 17.72 8.91 1.10
CA VAL A 131 18.82 7.95 1.12
C VAL A 131 19.83 8.31 2.22
N GLY A 132 20.15 7.34 3.08
CA GLY A 132 21.00 7.56 4.26
C GLY A 132 20.26 8.04 5.51
N GLY A 133 18.92 8.11 5.47
CA GLY A 133 18.06 8.24 6.66
C GLY A 133 18.01 9.62 7.30
N LYS A 134 18.47 10.67 6.61
CA LYS A 134 18.51 12.03 7.18
C LYS A 134 17.19 12.79 7.07
N GLY A 135 16.37 12.51 6.06
CA GLY A 135 15.04 13.08 5.89
C GLY A 135 13.96 12.01 6.05
N ILE A 136 12.92 12.29 6.84
CA ILE A 136 11.84 11.34 7.14
C ILE A 136 10.54 11.79 6.49
N LEU A 137 9.95 10.90 5.71
CA LEU A 137 8.61 11.07 5.15
C LEU A 137 7.61 10.35 6.05
N SER A 138 6.67 11.08 6.63
CA SER A 138 5.74 10.54 7.64
C SER A 138 4.39 11.24 7.63
N ALA A 139 3.39 10.66 8.28
CA ALA A 139 2.08 11.25 8.51
C ALA A 139 1.42 11.79 7.23
N VAL A 140 1.59 11.10 6.10
CA VAL A 140 0.93 11.46 4.84
C VAL A 140 -0.34 10.62 4.68
N ARG A 141 -1.46 11.28 4.37
CA ARG A 141 -2.75 10.63 4.13
C ARG A 141 -3.17 10.79 2.68
N VAL A 142 -3.43 9.67 2.02
CA VAL A 142 -4.04 9.62 0.69
C VAL A 142 -5.54 9.35 0.87
N ILE A 143 -6.39 10.23 0.34
CA ILE A 143 -7.84 10.20 0.52
C ILE A 143 -8.51 10.21 -0.86
N GLY A 144 -9.11 9.08 -1.23
CA GLY A 144 -9.66 8.86 -2.55
C GLY A 144 -8.59 8.85 -3.65
N GLY A 145 -9.05 9.01 -4.89
CA GLY A 145 -8.17 9.10 -6.05
C GLY A 145 -7.86 7.74 -6.69
N VAL A 146 -7.18 7.81 -7.83
CA VAL A 146 -6.92 6.67 -8.70
C VAL A 146 -5.44 6.59 -9.05
N PHE A 147 -4.85 5.42 -8.87
CA PHE A 147 -3.48 5.10 -9.22
C PHE A 147 -3.50 3.96 -10.23
N GLY A 148 -3.54 4.27 -11.53
CA GLY A 148 -3.82 3.25 -12.53
C GLY A 148 -3.09 3.35 -13.85
N GLU A 149 -2.97 2.21 -14.53
CA GLU A 149 -2.29 2.09 -15.84
C GLU A 149 -0.82 2.52 -15.81
N ASN A 150 -0.19 2.59 -14.63
CA ASN A 150 1.18 3.04 -14.52
C ASN A 150 2.15 1.93 -14.94
N GLY A 151 3.28 2.33 -15.50
CA GLY A 151 4.31 1.45 -16.05
C GLY A 151 5.03 0.59 -15.02
N ILE A 152 4.89 0.90 -13.73
CA ILE A 152 5.41 0.08 -12.63
C ILE A 152 4.33 -0.25 -11.59
N HIS A 153 4.16 0.59 -10.57
CA HIS A 153 3.19 0.39 -9.48
C HIS A 153 2.19 1.53 -9.43
N GLY A 154 1.01 1.31 -8.85
CA GLY A 154 0.09 2.41 -8.56
C GLY A 154 0.70 3.38 -7.56
N ALA A 155 1.09 2.88 -6.39
CA ALA A 155 1.89 3.60 -5.41
C ALA A 155 3.07 2.75 -4.91
N ALA A 156 4.14 3.41 -4.49
CA ALA A 156 5.32 2.76 -3.93
C ALA A 156 5.84 3.51 -2.69
N MET A 157 5.91 2.81 -1.56
CA MET A 157 6.56 3.27 -0.33
C MET A 157 7.89 2.54 -0.22
N LEU A 158 8.95 3.32 -0.38
CA LEU A 158 10.31 2.84 -0.62
C LEU A 158 11.28 3.47 0.37
N ASP A 159 12.52 2.97 0.38
CA ASP A 159 13.63 3.54 1.14
C ASP A 159 13.35 3.70 2.65
N GLY A 160 12.71 2.72 3.28
CA GLY A 160 12.39 2.78 4.70
C GLY A 160 11.05 3.43 5.02
N CYS A 161 10.36 4.03 4.05
CA CYS A 161 9.09 4.70 4.27
C CYS A 161 7.97 3.72 4.65
N TYR A 162 7.27 4.00 5.76
CA TYR A 162 6.14 3.17 6.23
C TYR A 162 4.91 3.97 6.69
N ASP A 163 5.05 5.28 6.94
CA ASP A 163 4.00 6.10 7.55
C ASP A 163 3.22 6.92 6.53
N VAL A 164 2.64 6.20 5.56
CA VAL A 164 1.67 6.70 4.60
C VAL A 164 0.42 5.85 4.71
N SER A 165 -0.74 6.48 4.87
CA SER A 165 -2.04 5.80 4.98
C SER A 165 -2.91 6.08 3.76
N PHE A 166 -3.66 5.07 3.31
CA PHE A 166 -4.54 5.17 2.14
C PHE A 166 -6.00 4.92 2.55
N HIS A 167 -6.89 5.80 2.13
CA HIS A 167 -8.31 5.75 2.46
C HIS A 167 -9.14 5.92 1.19
N GLY A 168 -9.91 4.91 0.79
CA GLY A 168 -10.78 5.01 -0.39
C GLY A 168 -10.02 5.12 -1.73
N ALA A 169 -8.73 4.79 -1.77
CA ALA A 169 -7.92 4.87 -2.99
C ALA A 169 -8.16 3.64 -3.89
N TYR A 170 -8.12 3.85 -5.20
CA TYR A 170 -8.32 2.78 -6.18
C TYR A 170 -7.05 2.54 -7.01
N PHE A 171 -6.57 1.30 -7.02
CA PHE A 171 -5.34 0.89 -7.71
C PHE A 171 -5.67 -0.13 -8.79
N LEU A 172 -5.55 0.27 -10.06
CA LEU A 172 -5.99 -0.57 -11.16
C LEU A 172 -5.06 -0.62 -12.36
N LEU A 173 -4.97 -1.79 -13.01
CA LEU A 173 -4.30 -1.95 -14.31
C LEU A 173 -2.82 -1.53 -14.32
N ASN A 174 -2.16 -1.49 -13.18
CA ASN A 174 -0.74 -1.20 -13.12
C ASN A 174 0.08 -2.39 -13.65
N LYS A 175 1.24 -2.14 -14.25
CA LYS A 175 2.07 -3.21 -14.83
C LYS A 175 2.55 -4.23 -13.80
N ARG A 176 2.69 -3.82 -12.54
CA ARG A 176 3.02 -4.69 -11.38
C ARG A 176 1.97 -4.43 -10.29
N TYR A 177 2.36 -4.41 -9.02
CA TYR A 177 1.45 -4.19 -7.89
C TYR A 177 0.69 -2.87 -7.95
N GLY A 178 -0.52 -2.84 -7.38
CA GLY A 178 -1.23 -1.60 -7.07
C GLY A 178 -0.50 -0.79 -5.99
N LEU A 179 -0.07 -1.44 -4.91
CA LEU A 179 0.77 -0.84 -3.87
C LEU A 179 1.99 -1.73 -3.56
N VAL A 180 3.15 -1.10 -3.47
CA VAL A 180 4.36 -1.68 -2.86
C VAL A 180 4.68 -0.94 -1.57
N ALA A 181 4.89 -1.69 -0.48
CA ALA A 181 5.33 -1.16 0.80
C ALA A 181 6.45 -2.03 1.40
N GLU A 182 7.70 -1.57 1.26
CA GLU A 182 8.89 -2.37 1.60
C GLU A 182 9.23 -2.38 3.10
N ASN A 183 8.64 -1.48 3.88
CA ASN A 183 8.94 -1.34 5.32
C ASN A 183 7.68 -1.30 6.20
N GLY A 184 6.53 -1.61 5.62
CA GLY A 184 5.24 -1.61 6.28
C GLY A 184 4.33 -0.51 5.75
N CYS A 185 3.05 -0.60 6.11
CA CYS A 185 2.07 0.43 5.82
C CYS A 185 1.11 0.54 7.00
N THR A 186 1.09 1.72 7.64
CA THR A 186 0.31 1.95 8.86
C THR A 186 -1.15 1.54 8.71
N LEU A 187 -1.81 2.03 7.65
CA LEU A 187 -3.24 1.79 7.45
C LEU A 187 -3.64 1.89 5.97
N LEU A 188 -4.38 0.88 5.51
CA LEU A 188 -5.23 0.96 4.33
C LEU A 188 -6.69 0.77 4.75
N SER A 189 -7.56 1.66 4.30
CA SER A 189 -8.99 1.59 4.59
C SER A 189 -9.80 1.78 3.32
N SER A 190 -10.74 0.87 3.07
CA SER A 190 -11.70 0.92 1.95
C SER A 190 -11.03 1.11 0.59
N CYS A 191 -9.83 0.56 0.41
CA CYS A 191 -9.08 0.66 -0.85
C CYS A 191 -9.46 -0.50 -1.79
N GLY A 192 -9.45 -0.24 -3.10
CA GLY A 192 -9.71 -1.26 -4.11
C GLY A 192 -8.48 -1.54 -4.97
N PHE A 193 -8.24 -2.83 -5.25
CA PHE A 193 -7.13 -3.32 -6.04
C PHE A 193 -7.63 -4.18 -7.18
N GLU A 194 -7.60 -3.66 -8.39
CA GLU A 194 -8.24 -4.31 -9.53
C GLU A 194 -7.25 -4.59 -10.65
N ASN A 195 -7.19 -5.84 -11.12
CA ASN A 195 -6.55 -6.15 -12.41
C ASN A 195 -5.11 -5.62 -12.55
N ASN A 196 -4.35 -5.56 -11.45
CA ASN A 196 -2.93 -5.21 -11.50
C ASN A 196 -2.11 -6.38 -12.10
N HIS A 197 -0.80 -6.18 -12.24
CA HIS A 197 0.11 -7.09 -12.94
C HIS A 197 -0.10 -7.18 -14.45
N GLU A 198 -0.51 -6.08 -15.09
CA GLU A 198 -0.71 -6.03 -16.54
C GLU A 198 0.56 -6.34 -17.35
N GLY A 199 1.75 -6.20 -16.74
CA GLY A 199 3.04 -6.56 -17.33
C GLY A 199 3.43 -8.03 -17.21
N ALA A 200 2.66 -8.87 -16.49
CA ALA A 200 2.95 -10.30 -16.40
C ALA A 200 2.53 -11.05 -17.67
N ASP A 201 3.19 -12.17 -17.99
CA ASP A 201 2.89 -13.00 -19.17
C ASP A 201 1.55 -13.76 -19.07
N GLY A 202 0.98 -13.84 -17.86
CA GLY A 202 -0.29 -14.50 -17.58
C GLY A 202 -0.55 -14.65 -16.09
N PHE A 203 -1.74 -15.14 -15.72
CA PHE A 203 -2.14 -15.33 -14.32
C PHE A 203 -1.13 -16.12 -13.46
N PRO A 204 -0.52 -17.24 -13.93
CA PRO A 204 0.48 -17.96 -13.13
C PRO A 204 1.74 -17.14 -12.81
N ARG A 205 2.06 -16.14 -13.65
CA ARG A 205 3.21 -15.24 -13.52
C ARG A 205 2.86 -13.90 -12.88
N GLY A 206 1.58 -13.65 -12.61
CA GLY A 206 1.14 -12.49 -11.85
C GLY A 206 1.36 -12.68 -10.35
N ASP A 207 0.95 -11.67 -9.59
CA ASP A 207 1.08 -11.63 -8.13
C ASP A 207 -0.08 -10.84 -7.52
N ALA A 208 0.04 -10.32 -6.30
CA ALA A 208 -1.03 -9.67 -5.57
C ALA A 208 -1.31 -8.21 -5.99
N GLY A 209 -2.42 -7.64 -5.52
CA GLY A 209 -2.68 -6.20 -5.61
C GLY A 209 -1.69 -5.38 -4.75
N ILE A 210 -1.26 -5.96 -3.63
CA ILE A 210 -0.35 -5.35 -2.65
C ILE A 210 0.85 -6.27 -2.43
N TRP A 211 2.06 -5.70 -2.50
CA TRP A 211 3.25 -6.30 -1.92
C TRP A 211 3.61 -5.56 -0.63
N LEU A 212 3.67 -6.30 0.48
CA LEU A 212 3.93 -5.75 1.81
C LEU A 212 5.10 -6.47 2.49
N GLN A 213 5.99 -5.73 3.12
CA GLN A 213 6.93 -6.27 4.09
C GLN A 213 6.78 -5.59 5.45
N GLY A 214 7.16 -6.26 6.52
CA GLY A 214 7.11 -5.70 7.87
C GLY A 214 5.77 -5.92 8.56
N PHE A 215 4.85 -4.95 8.45
CA PHE A 215 3.58 -4.92 9.18
C PHE A 215 2.51 -4.14 8.42
N GLY A 216 1.25 -4.30 8.81
CA GLY A 216 0.19 -3.41 8.32
C GLY A 216 -1.20 -3.68 8.87
N THR A 217 -2.09 -2.73 8.63
CA THR A 217 -3.52 -2.83 8.97
C THR A 217 -4.35 -2.53 7.73
N LEU A 218 -5.19 -3.47 7.31
CA LEU A 218 -6.12 -3.31 6.20
C LEU A 218 -7.55 -3.45 6.73
N VAL A 219 -8.41 -2.49 6.39
CA VAL A 219 -9.82 -2.46 6.79
C VAL A 219 -10.68 -2.27 5.56
N GLY A 220 -11.59 -3.19 5.27
CA GLY A 220 -12.52 -3.07 4.14
C GLY A 220 -11.85 -2.99 2.76
N CYS A 221 -10.61 -3.47 2.63
CA CYS A 221 -9.90 -3.44 1.35
C CYS A 221 -10.37 -4.59 0.46
N THR A 222 -10.53 -4.32 -0.82
CA THR A 222 -11.07 -5.30 -1.79
C THR A 222 -10.07 -5.55 -2.90
N ALA A 223 -10.01 -6.79 -3.36
CA ALA A 223 -9.33 -7.17 -4.58
C ALA A 223 -10.26 -7.94 -5.50
N TYR A 224 -10.22 -7.55 -6.76
CA TYR A 224 -10.91 -8.23 -7.84
C TYR A 224 -9.98 -8.38 -9.04
N SER A 225 -10.09 -9.50 -9.74
CA SER A 225 -9.27 -9.77 -10.92
C SER A 225 -10.03 -10.60 -11.92
N MET A 226 -9.92 -10.24 -13.20
CA MET A 226 -10.26 -11.10 -14.35
C MET A 226 -9.00 -11.47 -15.15
N PHE A 227 -7.84 -10.97 -14.74
CA PHE A 227 -6.59 -11.04 -15.50
C PHE A 227 -5.47 -11.73 -14.73
N LYS A 228 -4.49 -10.96 -14.22
CA LYS A 228 -3.19 -11.48 -13.78
C LYS A 228 -2.96 -11.31 -12.27
N GLN A 229 -3.73 -10.45 -11.61
CA GLN A 229 -3.66 -10.30 -10.16
C GLN A 229 -4.23 -11.55 -9.46
N ARG A 230 -3.44 -12.17 -8.57
CA ARG A 230 -3.73 -13.45 -7.93
C ARG A 230 -4.28 -13.34 -6.51
N ASN A 231 -3.99 -12.25 -5.80
CA ASN A 231 -4.46 -12.06 -4.43
C ASN A 231 -4.71 -10.57 -4.15
N LEU A 232 -5.39 -10.22 -3.05
CA LEU A 232 -5.32 -8.85 -2.52
C LEU A 232 -3.90 -8.53 -2.07
N ILE A 233 -3.32 -9.38 -1.22
CA ILE A 233 -2.03 -9.11 -0.58
C ILE A 233 -1.09 -10.29 -0.64
N ARG A 234 0.18 -10.01 -0.94
CA ARG A 234 1.31 -10.87 -0.66
C ARG A 234 2.19 -10.18 0.37
N ALA A 235 2.49 -10.85 1.49
CA ALA A 235 3.24 -10.24 2.59
C ALA A 235 4.36 -11.10 3.17
N VAL A 236 5.44 -10.43 3.57
CA VAL A 236 6.56 -10.98 4.37
C VAL A 236 6.63 -10.25 5.70
N LEU A 237 6.14 -10.89 6.75
CA LEU A 237 5.91 -10.24 8.03
C LEU A 237 7.13 -10.35 8.95
N ALA A 238 7.52 -9.21 9.52
CA ALA A 238 8.44 -9.08 10.66
C ALA A 238 7.71 -8.54 11.91
N GLY A 239 6.45 -8.13 11.76
CA GLY A 239 5.57 -7.66 12.82
C GLY A 239 4.17 -8.24 12.67
N ARG A 240 3.15 -7.41 12.89
CA ARG A 240 1.74 -7.82 12.87
C ARG A 240 1.04 -7.36 11.59
N LEU A 241 0.26 -8.26 11.00
CA LEU A 241 -0.73 -7.95 9.96
C LEU A 241 -2.14 -8.13 10.51
N VAL A 242 -3.00 -7.13 10.30
CA VAL A 242 -4.43 -7.25 10.62
C VAL A 242 -5.23 -6.97 9.35
N LEU A 243 -6.13 -7.90 9.01
CA LEU A 243 -7.12 -7.75 7.96
C LEU A 243 -8.51 -7.75 8.60
N VAL A 244 -9.32 -6.72 8.35
CA VAL A 244 -10.70 -6.63 8.84
C VAL A 244 -11.62 -6.37 7.67
N GLY A 245 -12.62 -7.22 7.46
CA GLY A 245 -13.61 -7.03 6.38
C GLY A 245 -13.02 -6.97 4.98
N CYS A 246 -11.83 -7.53 4.77
CA CYS A 246 -11.16 -7.49 3.47
C CYS A 246 -11.63 -8.65 2.60
N SER A 247 -11.68 -8.43 1.29
CA SER A 247 -12.09 -9.46 0.33
C SER A 247 -11.09 -9.60 -0.80
N GLY A 248 -10.92 -10.83 -1.27
CA GLY A 248 -10.16 -11.14 -2.48
C GLY A 248 -10.92 -12.16 -3.31
N SER A 249 -11.15 -11.84 -4.57
CA SER A 249 -11.90 -12.66 -5.51
C SER A 249 -11.39 -12.47 -6.92
N GLY A 250 -11.78 -13.38 -7.81
CA GLY A 250 -11.58 -13.20 -9.23
C GLY A 250 -12.48 -14.11 -10.04
N ASP A 251 -12.58 -13.77 -11.32
CA ASP A 251 -13.42 -14.44 -12.30
C ASP A 251 -12.60 -14.81 -13.54
N ALA A 252 -13.22 -15.58 -14.44
CA ALA A 252 -12.64 -15.97 -15.72
C ALA A 252 -11.22 -16.57 -15.56
N LYS A 253 -10.19 -15.90 -16.10
CA LYS A 253 -8.79 -16.38 -16.06
C LYS A 253 -8.15 -16.26 -14.67
N ALA A 254 -8.82 -15.58 -13.74
CA ALA A 254 -8.36 -15.35 -12.38
C ALA A 254 -9.33 -15.93 -11.34
N ALA A 255 -10.11 -16.96 -11.69
CA ALA A 255 -11.05 -17.63 -10.78
C ALA A 255 -10.39 -18.17 -9.49
N GLU A 256 -9.08 -18.43 -9.52
CA GLU A 256 -8.30 -18.87 -8.35
C GLU A 256 -7.77 -17.73 -7.48
N ALA A 257 -8.12 -16.48 -7.80
CA ALA A 257 -7.65 -15.33 -7.07
C ALA A 257 -8.19 -15.35 -5.63
N GLY A 258 -7.31 -15.07 -4.67
CA GLY A 258 -7.60 -15.17 -3.25
C GLY A 258 -7.48 -13.84 -2.51
N LEU A 259 -7.53 -13.95 -1.19
CA LEU A 259 -7.30 -12.83 -0.29
C LEU A 259 -5.80 -12.63 -0.06
N ALA A 260 -5.10 -13.64 0.44
CA ALA A 260 -3.77 -13.42 0.99
C ALA A 260 -2.79 -14.58 0.76
N GLN A 261 -1.54 -14.23 0.49
CA GLN A 261 -0.38 -15.12 0.53
C GLN A 261 0.64 -14.56 1.51
N LEU A 262 0.80 -15.24 2.65
CA LEU A 262 1.50 -14.72 3.82
C LEU A 262 2.67 -15.62 4.21
N ARG A 263 3.80 -15.00 4.54
CA ARG A 263 4.92 -15.65 5.23
C ARG A 263 5.46 -14.70 6.29
N GLY A 264 6.20 -15.22 7.25
CA GLY A 264 6.81 -14.37 8.26
C GLY A 264 7.80 -15.12 9.13
N ASP A 265 8.56 -14.36 9.92
CA ASP A 265 9.43 -14.95 10.92
C ASP A 265 8.62 -15.48 12.12
N PRO A 266 9.21 -16.27 13.02
CA PRO A 266 8.47 -16.84 14.14
C PRO A 266 7.81 -15.79 15.06
N ARG A 267 8.35 -14.57 15.17
CA ARG A 267 7.82 -13.50 16.03
C ARG A 267 6.66 -12.72 15.38
N SER A 268 6.47 -12.87 14.08
CA SER A 268 5.38 -12.22 13.35
C SER A 268 4.03 -12.92 13.53
N SER A 269 2.94 -12.20 13.26
CA SER A 269 1.58 -12.74 13.35
C SER A 269 0.63 -12.10 12.35
N ALA A 270 -0.40 -12.85 11.97
CA ALA A 270 -1.47 -12.36 11.10
C ALA A 270 -2.84 -12.71 11.70
N THR A 271 -3.78 -11.77 11.60
CA THR A 271 -5.17 -11.97 12.01
C THR A 271 -6.11 -11.47 10.93
N ALA A 272 -7.06 -12.31 10.52
CA ALA A 272 -8.11 -11.98 9.56
C ALA A 272 -9.48 -12.05 10.25
N ILE A 273 -10.25 -10.97 10.19
CA ILE A 273 -11.54 -10.84 10.87
C ILE A 273 -12.61 -10.49 9.83
N GLY A 274 -13.63 -11.32 9.69
CA GLY A 274 -14.75 -11.10 8.76
C GLY A 274 -14.31 -10.94 7.31
N CYS A 275 -13.21 -11.60 6.92
CA CYS A 275 -12.67 -11.51 5.57
C CYS A 275 -13.25 -12.60 4.65
N SER A 276 -13.12 -12.42 3.33
CA SER A 276 -13.51 -13.42 2.34
C SER A 276 -12.43 -13.66 1.29
N GLY A 277 -12.32 -14.90 0.82
CA GLY A 277 -11.31 -15.34 -0.14
C GLY A 277 -10.19 -16.15 0.51
N ALA A 278 -9.47 -16.90 -0.32
CA ALA A 278 -8.45 -17.84 0.15
C ALA A 278 -7.28 -17.14 0.87
N VAL A 279 -6.93 -17.64 2.05
CA VAL A 279 -5.75 -17.22 2.83
C VAL A 279 -4.76 -18.38 2.86
N ARG A 280 -3.53 -18.12 2.40
CA ARG A 280 -2.48 -19.13 2.26
C ARG A 280 -1.24 -18.71 3.05
N GLY A 281 -0.78 -19.57 3.96
CA GLY A 281 0.49 -19.43 4.65
C GLY A 281 1.61 -20.21 3.97
N GLU A 282 2.80 -19.62 3.84
CA GLU A 282 3.99 -20.31 3.35
C GLU A 282 4.91 -20.73 4.51
N GLY A 283 5.62 -21.85 4.34
CA GLY A 283 6.63 -22.29 5.31
C GLY A 283 6.08 -22.60 6.70
N GLY A 284 4.81 -23.03 6.79
CA GLY A 284 4.13 -23.29 8.06
C GLY A 284 3.62 -22.04 8.78
N PHE A 285 3.61 -20.88 8.11
CA PHE A 285 3.03 -19.66 8.69
C PHE A 285 1.52 -19.81 8.86
N GLU A 286 1.02 -19.58 10.07
CA GLU A 286 -0.40 -19.73 10.40
C GLU A 286 -1.07 -18.37 10.61
N VAL A 287 -2.33 -18.28 10.21
CA VAL A 287 -3.17 -17.08 10.35
C VAL A 287 -4.31 -17.40 11.30
N LEU A 288 -4.58 -16.50 12.24
CA LEU A 288 -5.79 -16.56 13.05
C LEU A 288 -6.95 -15.99 12.23
N GLU A 289 -7.96 -16.81 11.93
CA GLU A 289 -9.11 -16.38 11.13
C GLU A 289 -10.40 -16.42 11.97
N ILE A 290 -11.17 -15.33 11.94
CA ILE A 290 -12.41 -15.17 12.69
C ILE A 290 -13.52 -14.79 11.71
N GLY A 291 -14.49 -15.69 11.52
CA GLY A 291 -15.64 -15.45 10.65
C GLY A 291 -15.31 -15.38 9.17
N ASN A 292 -14.34 -16.17 8.69
CA ASN A 292 -14.04 -16.25 7.25
C ASN A 292 -15.18 -16.97 6.52
N ALA A 293 -15.72 -16.36 5.47
CA ALA A 293 -16.84 -16.91 4.69
C ALA A 293 -16.48 -18.16 3.85
N THR A 294 -15.19 -18.45 3.64
CA THR A 294 -14.75 -19.43 2.64
C THR A 294 -14.93 -20.89 3.11
N ASP A 295 -14.81 -21.16 4.41
CA ASP A 295 -14.86 -22.53 5.00
C ASP A 295 -15.87 -22.66 6.16
N GLY A 296 -16.80 -21.71 6.29
CA GLY A 296 -17.83 -21.68 7.34
C GLY A 296 -17.65 -20.57 8.38
N ILE A 297 -18.74 -20.12 8.98
CA ILE A 297 -18.73 -19.05 10.01
C ILE A 297 -18.13 -19.64 11.30
N GLY A 298 -16.85 -19.40 11.56
CA GLY A 298 -16.18 -19.96 12.73
C GLY A 298 -14.84 -19.32 13.09
N LEU A 299 -14.21 -19.88 14.11
CA LEU A 299 -12.84 -19.57 14.51
C LEU A 299 -11.90 -20.62 13.90
N ARG A 300 -10.94 -20.19 13.09
CA ARG A 300 -9.83 -21.04 12.64
C ARG A 300 -8.58 -20.69 13.45
N ALA A 301 -8.22 -21.62 14.31
CA ALA A 301 -7.00 -21.60 15.12
C ALA A 301 -5.97 -22.58 14.53
N GLY A 302 -4.72 -22.51 15.00
CA GLY A 302 -3.73 -23.52 14.64
C GLY A 302 -4.08 -24.87 15.25
N GLY A 303 -3.83 -25.95 14.51
CA GLY A 303 -4.24 -27.30 14.89
C GLY A 303 -3.12 -28.15 15.51
N ASP A 304 -1.86 -27.85 15.19
CA ASP A 304 -0.69 -28.58 15.66
C ASP A 304 -0.31 -28.15 17.09
N TRP A 305 0.13 -29.07 17.94
CA TRP A 305 0.49 -28.79 19.34
C TRP A 305 1.60 -27.74 19.50
N GLN A 306 2.44 -27.55 18.48
CA GLN A 306 3.49 -26.51 18.45
C GLN A 306 2.97 -25.15 17.99
N SER A 307 1.72 -25.08 17.52
CA SER A 307 1.12 -23.85 17.02
C SER A 307 1.14 -22.75 18.08
N ARG A 308 1.46 -21.53 17.62
CA ARG A 308 1.36 -20.31 18.43
C ARG A 308 -0.08 -19.81 18.54
N ASN A 309 -0.93 -20.23 17.60
CA ASN A 309 -2.32 -19.85 17.48
C ASN A 309 -3.25 -20.95 17.98
N LEU A 310 -2.77 -21.86 18.85
CA LEU A 310 -3.63 -22.84 19.53
C LEU A 310 -4.77 -22.12 20.25
N MET A 311 -5.96 -22.71 20.16
CA MET A 311 -7.10 -22.23 20.92
C MET A 311 -6.81 -22.32 22.42
N GLN A 312 -6.97 -21.20 23.12
CA GLN A 312 -6.77 -21.12 24.56
C GLN A 312 -8.10 -20.79 25.28
N LEU A 313 -8.51 -21.66 26.20
CA LEU A 313 -9.69 -21.51 27.06
C LEU A 313 -9.23 -21.42 28.53
N GLY A 314 -9.11 -20.19 29.04
CA GLY A 314 -8.46 -19.94 30.34
C GLY A 314 -7.00 -20.41 30.32
N ASP A 315 -6.62 -21.26 31.27
CA ASP A 315 -5.28 -21.86 31.31
C ASP A 315 -5.13 -23.08 30.37
N HIS A 316 -6.18 -23.49 29.68
CA HIS A 316 -6.17 -24.70 28.85
C HIS A 316 -5.89 -24.39 27.40
N ARG A 317 -5.13 -25.26 26.74
CA ARG A 317 -4.90 -25.25 25.29
C ARG A 317 -5.54 -26.47 24.65
N LEU A 318 -6.08 -26.27 23.46
CA LEU A 318 -6.71 -27.32 22.65
C LEU A 318 -5.96 -27.48 21.33
N TRP A 319 -5.71 -28.73 20.91
CA TRP A 319 -5.07 -29.07 19.63
C TRP A 319 -5.58 -30.42 19.12
N VAL A 320 -5.29 -30.75 17.86
CA VAL A 320 -5.59 -32.05 17.27
C VAL A 320 -4.28 -32.82 17.13
N ASP A 321 -4.20 -34.00 17.74
CA ASP A 321 -2.99 -34.83 17.66
C ASP A 321 -2.82 -35.49 16.28
N ARG A 322 -1.68 -36.14 16.03
CA ARG A 322 -1.40 -36.83 14.76
C ARG A 322 -2.37 -37.97 14.45
N GLN A 323 -3.13 -38.46 15.43
CA GLN A 323 -4.18 -39.46 15.22
C GLN A 323 -5.56 -38.82 14.96
N GLY A 324 -5.65 -37.49 14.87
CA GLY A 324 -6.89 -36.77 14.63
C GLY A 324 -7.75 -36.56 15.87
N ARG A 325 -7.22 -36.79 17.09
CA ARG A 325 -7.98 -36.64 18.34
C ARG A 325 -7.83 -35.23 18.89
N LEU A 326 -8.94 -34.63 19.28
CA LEU A 326 -8.92 -33.37 20.04
C LEU A 326 -8.31 -33.64 21.42
N ARG A 327 -7.36 -32.79 21.82
CA ARG A 327 -6.70 -32.84 23.12
C ARG A 327 -6.86 -31.55 23.89
N ILE A 328 -6.80 -31.65 25.21
CA ILE A 328 -6.79 -30.51 26.13
C ILE A 328 -5.69 -30.68 27.20
N LYS A 329 -4.95 -29.61 27.48
CA LYS A 329 -3.98 -29.55 28.58
C LYS A 329 -3.99 -28.18 29.22
N ARG A 330 -3.80 -28.13 30.54
CA ARG A 330 -3.47 -26.89 31.25
C ARG A 330 -2.00 -26.51 30.99
N GLY A 331 -1.76 -25.33 30.44
CA GLY A 331 -0.42 -24.87 30.05
C GLY A 331 -0.02 -25.25 28.62
N LYS A 332 1.26 -25.04 28.28
CA LYS A 332 1.80 -25.33 26.95
C LYS A 332 2.05 -26.84 26.79
N PRO A 333 1.62 -27.47 25.68
CA PRO A 333 1.99 -28.85 25.39
C PRO A 333 3.49 -28.97 25.06
N GLU A 334 4.10 -30.06 25.53
CA GLU A 334 5.50 -30.43 25.33
C GLU A 334 5.65 -31.54 24.28
N SER A 335 4.56 -32.24 23.95
CA SER A 335 4.49 -33.21 22.87
C SER A 335 3.08 -33.32 22.30
N ASP A 336 2.95 -33.97 21.14
CA ASP A 336 1.69 -34.24 20.45
C ASP A 336 0.65 -34.95 21.35
N THR A 337 1.12 -35.77 22.31
CA THR A 337 0.28 -36.61 23.18
C THR A 337 0.19 -36.15 24.63
N ASP A 338 0.71 -34.98 24.97
CA ASP A 338 0.89 -34.50 26.35
C ASP A 338 -0.42 -34.13 27.09
N GLY A 339 -1.52 -33.92 26.36
CA GLY A 339 -2.85 -33.61 26.93
C GLY A 339 -3.80 -34.80 26.96
N ASN A 340 -4.92 -34.62 27.65
CA ASN A 340 -6.01 -35.60 27.67
C ASN A 340 -6.84 -35.51 26.38
N PRO A 341 -7.21 -36.65 25.76
CA PRO A 341 -8.22 -36.66 24.71
C PRO A 341 -9.55 -36.08 25.22
N VAL A 342 -10.21 -35.28 24.39
CA VAL A 342 -11.54 -34.71 24.66
C VAL A 342 -12.59 -35.58 23.97
N GLY A 343 -13.65 -35.95 24.70
CA GLY A 343 -14.83 -36.59 24.11
C GLY A 343 -14.69 -38.06 23.73
N LEU A 344 -13.56 -38.70 24.05
CA LEU A 344 -13.40 -40.15 23.95
C LEU A 344 -13.47 -40.77 25.36
N THR A 345 -14.67 -41.24 25.73
CA THR A 345 -14.86 -42.33 26.69
C THR A 345 -15.28 -43.57 25.92
#